data_AF-A0A3A0AXR3-F1
#
_entry.id   AF-A0A3A0AXR3-F1
#
_cell.length_a   1.000
_cell.length_b   1.000
_cell.length_c   1.000
_cell.angle_alpha   90.00
_cell.angle_beta   90.00
_cell.angle_gamma   90.00
#
_symmetry.space_group_name_H-M   'P 1'
#
loop_
_entity.id
_entity.type
_entity.pdbx_description
1 polymer ?
#
loop_
_entity_poly.entity_id
_entity_poly.type
_entity_poly.pdbx_seq_one_letter_code
_entity_poly.pdbx_strand_id
1 'polypeptide(L)'
;MNKNLQITLYVVAAYLTVFGVLFLFAPVIAEKVLNNALPDKALNMLYGQLSLTFAYTAFLAARGGDGLAKLSRVILALTTGHVVVFGFQLATGVLNFSQAGPPLIINAIFTVLLFLFRKDVQG
;
A
#
# COMPACT_ATOMS: atom_id res chain seq x y z
N MET A 1 -23.50 2.96 7.14
CA MET A 1 -22.97 3.26 5.80
C MET A 1 -24.03 2.93 4.76
N ASN A 2 -24.14 3.71 3.67
CA ASN A 2 -25.10 3.47 2.60
C ASN A 2 -24.69 2.22 1.77
N LYS A 3 -25.64 1.36 1.39
CA LYS A 3 -25.41 0.15 0.57
C LYS A 3 -24.70 0.46 -0.76
N ASN A 4 -25.06 1.56 -1.42
CA ASN A 4 -24.43 1.93 -2.69
C ASN A 4 -22.95 2.26 -2.50
N LEU A 5 -22.62 3.01 -1.44
CA LEU A 5 -21.24 3.34 -1.09
C LEU A 5 -20.44 2.08 -0.73
N GLN A 6 -21.04 1.14 -0.01
CA GLN A 6 -20.42 -0.13 0.33
C GLN A 6 -20.07 -0.96 -0.92
N ILE A 7 -21.00 -1.04 -1.88
CA ILE A 7 -20.78 -1.74 -3.15
C ILE A 7 -19.66 -1.05 -3.94
N THR A 8 -19.70 0.28 -4.06
CA THR A 8 -18.63 1.04 -4.72
C THR A 8 -17.27 0.76 -4.12
N LEU A 9 -17.16 0.73 -2.79
CA LEU A 9 -15.90 0.46 -2.10
C LEU A 9 -15.38 -0.97 -2.35
N TYR A 10 -16.26 -1.98 -2.45
CA TYR A 10 -15.84 -3.32 -2.84
C TYR A 10 -15.39 -3.40 -4.30
N VAL A 11 -16.06 -2.70 -5.21
CA VAL A 11 -15.65 -2.62 -6.62
C VAL A 11 -14.29 -1.96 -6.75
N VAL A 12 -14.09 -0.83 -6.06
CA VAL A 12 -12.80 -0.13 -5.98
C VAL A 12 -11.72 -1.03 -5.38
N ALA A 13 -12.03 -1.78 -4.32
CA ALA A 13 -11.10 -2.72 -3.72
C ALA A 13 -10.66 -3.81 -4.70
N ALA A 14 -11.60 -4.43 -5.41
CA ALA A 14 -11.29 -5.46 -6.40
C ALA A 14 -10.44 -4.91 -7.55
N TYR A 15 -10.83 -3.76 -8.10
CA TYR A 15 -10.09 -3.09 -9.18
C TYR A 15 -8.64 -2.79 -8.80
N LEU A 16 -8.45 -2.14 -7.65
CA LEU A 16 -7.12 -1.75 -7.17
C LEU A 16 -6.26 -2.95 -6.78
N THR A 17 -6.88 -4.05 -6.32
CA THR A 17 -6.16 -5.31 -6.04
C THR A 17 -5.58 -5.88 -7.32
N VAL A 18 -6.39 -5.97 -8.38
CA VAL A 18 -5.95 -6.50 -9.67
C VAL A 18 -4.79 -5.69 -10.23
N PHE A 19 -4.92 -4.35 -10.27
CA PHE A 19 -3.84 -3.49 -10.75
C PHE A 19 -2.61 -3.54 -9.84
N GLY A 20 -2.80 -3.58 -8.52
CA GLY A 20 -1.70 -3.68 -7.58
C GLY A 20 -0.86 -4.95 -7.77
N VAL A 21 -1.52 -6.10 -7.94
CA VAL A 21 -0.86 -7.38 -8.24
C VAL A 21 -0.16 -7.33 -9.59
N LEU A 22 -0.81 -6.77 -10.62
CA LEU A 22 -0.20 -6.64 -11.95
C LEU A 22 1.06 -5.79 -11.92
N PHE A 23 1.06 -4.64 -11.24
CA PHE A 23 2.24 -3.79 -11.12
C PHE A 23 3.39 -4.44 -10.34
N LEU A 24 3.09 -5.24 -9.31
CA LEU A 24 4.08 -5.91 -8.48
C LEU A 24 4.71 -7.15 -9.15
N PHE A 25 3.89 -7.99 -9.76
CA PHE A 25 4.32 -9.33 -10.20
C PHE A 25 4.29 -9.52 -11.71
N ALA A 26 3.54 -8.70 -12.45
CA ALA A 26 3.36 -8.84 -13.89
C ALA A 26 3.40 -7.48 -14.63
N PRO A 27 4.50 -6.71 -14.48
CA PRO A 27 4.61 -5.35 -15.04
C PRO A 27 4.41 -5.32 -16.56
N VAL A 28 4.89 -6.34 -17.28
CA VAL A 28 4.72 -6.48 -18.74
C VAL A 28 3.25 -6.64 -19.14
N ILE A 29 2.43 -7.25 -18.28
CA ILE A 29 0.98 -7.36 -18.52
C ILE A 29 0.30 -6.03 -18.23
N ALA A 30 0.70 -5.35 -17.15
CA ALA A 30 0.19 -4.02 -16.82
C ALA A 30 0.43 -3.01 -17.96
N GLU A 31 1.61 -3.01 -18.60
CA GLU A 31 1.92 -2.16 -19.76
C GLU A 31 0.94 -2.38 -20.91
N LYS A 32 0.66 -3.65 -21.24
CA LYS A 32 -0.27 -4.00 -22.32
C LYS A 32 -1.70 -3.59 -22.01
N VAL A 33 -2.13 -3.73 -20.75
CA VAL A 33 -3.48 -3.36 -20.31
C VAL A 33 -3.66 -1.84 -20.29
N LEU A 34 -2.64 -1.09 -19.85
CA LEU A 34 -2.66 0.38 -19.76
C LEU A 34 -2.32 1.06 -21.09
N ASN A 35 -1.88 0.27 -22.08
CA ASN A 35 -1.40 0.73 -23.39
C ASN A 35 -0.39 1.87 -23.27
N ASN A 36 0.47 1.79 -22.25
CA ASN A 36 1.48 2.79 -21.90
C ASN A 36 2.71 2.08 -21.33
N ALA A 37 3.89 2.62 -21.65
CA ALA A 37 5.13 2.17 -21.04
C ALA A 37 5.11 2.49 -19.54
N LEU A 38 5.45 1.52 -18.70
CA LEU A 38 5.56 1.77 -17.27
C LEU A 38 6.89 2.45 -16.97
N PRO A 39 6.93 3.32 -15.94
CA PRO A 39 8.19 3.89 -15.48
C PRO A 39 9.14 2.78 -15.00
N ASP A 40 10.36 3.20 -14.63
CA ASP A 40 11.37 2.33 -14.02
C ASP A 40 10.77 1.34 -12.98
N LYS A 41 11.40 0.18 -12.88
CA LYS A 41 10.93 -0.97 -12.11
C LYS A 41 10.64 -0.63 -10.64
N ALA A 42 11.38 0.32 -10.04
CA ALA A 42 11.16 0.74 -8.66
C ALA A 42 9.87 1.58 -8.50
N LEU A 43 9.62 2.52 -9.41
CA LEU A 43 8.36 3.28 -9.45
C LEU A 43 7.15 2.37 -9.66
N ASN A 44 7.29 1.36 -10.51
CA ASN A 44 6.20 0.44 -10.77
C ASN A 44 5.86 -0.44 -9.56
N MET A 45 6.87 -0.92 -8.82
CA MET A 45 6.66 -1.62 -7.55
C MET A 45 5.95 -0.73 -6.52
N LEU A 46 6.31 0.55 -6.46
CA LEU A 46 5.67 1.53 -5.59
C LEU A 46 4.19 1.73 -5.93
N TYR A 47 3.86 1.83 -7.22
CA TYR A 47 2.47 1.92 -7.69
C TYR A 47 1.67 0.66 -7.37
N GLY A 48 2.28 -0.52 -7.48
CA GLY A 48 1.66 -1.77 -7.06
C GLY A 48 1.32 -1.77 -5.57
N GLN A 49 2.27 -1.36 -4.74
CA GLN A 49 2.12 -1.32 -3.29
C GLN A 49 1.06 -0.30 -2.84
N LEU A 50 1.06 0.91 -3.42
CA LEU A 50 0.02 1.92 -3.21
C LEU A 50 -1.37 1.43 -3.64
N SER A 51 -1.47 0.79 -4.80
CA SER A 51 -2.76 0.26 -5.30
C SER A 51 -3.33 -0.80 -4.35
N LEU A 52 -2.50 -1.75 -3.89
CA LEU A 52 -2.91 -2.76 -2.90
C LEU A 52 -3.33 -2.13 -1.56
N THR A 53 -2.67 -1.05 -1.15
CA THR A 53 -3.00 -0.29 0.07
C THR A 53 -4.40 0.31 0.00
N PHE A 54 -4.68 1.01 -1.10
CA PHE A 54 -5.99 1.63 -1.30
C PHE A 54 -7.07 0.58 -1.52
N ALA A 55 -6.73 -0.54 -2.17
CA ALA A 55 -7.64 -1.68 -2.31
C ALA A 55 -8.11 -2.19 -0.95
N TYR A 56 -7.15 -2.47 -0.05
CA TYR A 56 -7.46 -3.01 1.26
C TYR A 56 -8.14 -1.99 2.17
N THR A 57 -7.76 -0.70 2.05
CA THR A 57 -8.42 0.41 2.75
C THR A 57 -9.88 0.53 2.33
N ALA A 58 -10.17 0.45 1.02
CA ALA A 58 -11.53 0.47 0.49
C ALA A 58 -12.32 -0.76 0.98
N PHE A 59 -11.73 -1.95 0.98
CA PHE A 59 -12.34 -3.17 1.51
C PHE A 59 -12.72 -3.06 2.99
N LEU A 60 -11.83 -2.51 3.83
CA LEU A 60 -12.11 -2.30 5.24
C LEU A 60 -13.16 -1.21 5.47
N ALA A 61 -13.08 -0.10 4.73
CA ALA A 61 -14.10 0.94 4.78
C ALA A 61 -15.48 0.37 4.39
N ALA A 62 -15.54 -0.53 3.41
CA ALA A 62 -16.75 -1.23 3.00
C ALA A 62 -17.34 -2.12 4.10
N ARG A 63 -16.56 -2.55 5.09
CA ARG A 63 -17.03 -3.41 6.19
C ARG A 63 -17.64 -2.64 7.38
N GLY A 64 -17.34 -1.36 7.55
CA GLY A 64 -17.86 -0.54 8.66
C GLY A 64 -17.48 -1.07 10.06
N GLY A 65 -18.02 -0.46 11.13
CA GLY A 65 -17.81 -0.89 12.52
C GLY A 65 -16.36 -0.72 13.01
N ASP A 66 -15.75 -1.79 13.54
CA ASP A 66 -14.31 -1.89 13.92
C ASP A 66 -13.32 -1.58 12.77
N GLY A 67 -13.82 -1.18 11.60
CA GLY A 67 -13.04 -0.81 10.42
C GLY A 67 -11.92 0.19 10.73
N LEU A 68 -12.06 1.08 11.72
CA LEU A 68 -11.01 2.04 12.09
C LEU A 68 -9.82 1.35 12.79
N ALA A 69 -10.09 0.42 13.71
CA ALA A 69 -9.04 -0.39 14.37
C ALA A 69 -8.37 -1.35 13.38
N LYS A 70 -9.16 -1.96 12.48
CA LYS A 70 -8.64 -2.80 11.40
C LYS A 70 -7.84 -1.98 10.38
N LEU A 71 -8.24 -0.76 10.08
CA LEU A 71 -7.52 0.15 9.18
C LEU A 71 -6.17 0.55 9.78
N SER A 72 -6.14 0.82 11.09
CA SER A 72 -4.91 1.10 11.81
C SER A 72 -3.90 -0.06 11.77
N ARG A 73 -4.36 -1.33 11.82
CA ARG A 73 -3.51 -2.52 11.58
C ARG A 73 -2.86 -2.53 10.22
N VAL A 74 -3.65 -2.21 9.22
CA VAL A 74 -3.24 -2.27 7.83
C VAL A 74 -2.20 -1.24 7.56
N ILE A 75 -2.48 0.00 7.95
CA ILE A 75 -1.54 1.09 7.77
C ILE A 75 -0.24 0.76 8.50
N LEU A 76 -0.29 0.20 9.72
CA LEU A 76 0.92 -0.26 10.42
C LEU A 76 1.69 -1.34 9.65
N ALA A 77 1.02 -2.40 9.18
CA ALA A 77 1.66 -3.46 8.41
C ALA A 77 2.28 -2.93 7.11
N LEU A 78 1.61 -1.97 6.48
CA LEU A 78 2.06 -1.33 5.25
C LEU A 78 3.21 -0.38 5.45
N THR A 79 3.17 0.50 6.44
CA THR A 79 4.28 1.38 6.75
C THR A 79 5.51 0.56 7.12
N THR A 80 5.32 -0.54 7.87
CA THR A 80 6.39 -1.49 8.17
C THR A 80 6.93 -2.14 6.90
N GLY A 81 6.06 -2.61 6.01
CA GLY A 81 6.45 -3.21 4.73
C GLY A 81 7.24 -2.24 3.85
N HIS A 82 6.81 -0.98 3.75
CA HIS A 82 7.55 0.06 3.03
C HIS A 82 8.93 0.32 3.64
N VAL A 83 9.04 0.32 4.98
CA VAL A 83 10.34 0.47 5.65
C VAL A 83 11.30 -0.66 5.24
N VAL A 84 10.82 -1.90 5.24
CA VAL A 84 11.63 -3.05 4.84
C VAL A 84 12.02 -2.98 3.37
N VAL A 85 11.07 -2.69 2.47
CA VAL A 85 11.30 -2.64 1.01
C VAL A 85 12.27 -1.52 0.65
N PHE A 86 12.04 -0.30 1.13
CA PHE A 86 12.94 0.82 0.84
C PHE A 86 14.32 0.62 1.50
N GLY A 87 14.37 0.05 2.70
CA GLY A 87 15.62 -0.30 3.36
C GLY A 87 16.43 -1.30 2.54
N PHE A 88 15.77 -2.33 2.00
CA PHE A 88 16.40 -3.31 1.12
C PHE A 88 16.85 -2.70 -0.21
N GLN A 89 16.03 -1.86 -0.85
CA GLN A 89 16.38 -1.19 -2.11
C GLN A 89 17.57 -0.24 -1.94
N LEU A 90 17.70 0.43 -0.79
CA LEU A 90 18.89 1.21 -0.44
C LEU A 90 20.10 0.32 -0.20
N ALA A 91 19.95 -0.76 0.56
CA ALA A 91 21.04 -1.68 0.88
C ALA A 91 21.61 -2.40 -0.37
N THR A 92 20.78 -2.65 -1.37
CA THR A 92 21.16 -3.29 -2.63
C THR A 92 21.58 -2.30 -3.73
N GLY A 93 21.51 -1.01 -3.46
CA GLY A 93 21.89 0.05 -4.42
C GLY A 93 20.92 0.24 -5.58
N VAL A 94 19.72 -0.36 -5.51
CA VAL A 94 18.67 -0.20 -6.53
C VAL A 94 18.14 1.24 -6.56
N LEU A 95 18.00 1.85 -5.38
CA LEU A 95 17.67 3.26 -5.23
C LEU A 95 18.75 3.96 -4.42
N ASN A 96 18.96 5.24 -4.70
CA ASN A 96 19.78 6.10 -3.85
C ASN A 96 18.95 6.76 -2.74
N PHE A 97 19.63 7.37 -1.77
CA PHE A 97 18.97 7.96 -0.61
C PHE A 97 18.02 9.12 -0.96
N SER A 98 18.28 9.88 -2.02
CA SER A 98 17.35 10.94 -2.44
C SER A 98 16.04 10.38 -3.00
N GLN A 99 16.05 9.16 -3.56
CA GLN A 99 14.87 8.47 -4.09
C GLN A 99 14.09 7.71 -3.02
N ALA A 100 14.77 6.99 -2.12
CA ALA A 100 14.11 6.12 -1.14
C ALA A 100 14.14 6.65 0.30
N GLY A 101 15.02 7.60 0.63
CA GLY A 101 15.21 8.13 1.99
C GLY A 101 13.99 8.88 2.53
N PRO A 102 13.44 9.89 1.82
CA PRO A 102 12.24 10.59 2.28
C PRO A 102 11.04 9.65 2.53
N PRO A 103 10.65 8.75 1.60
CA PRO A 103 9.54 7.84 1.87
C PRO A 103 9.88 6.79 2.94
N LEU A 104 11.13 6.32 3.06
CA LEU A 104 11.56 5.44 4.14
C LEU A 104 11.35 6.08 5.52
N ILE A 105 11.83 7.31 5.71
CA ILE A 105 11.75 8.04 6.98
C ILE A 105 10.29 8.25 7.37
N ILE A 106 9.46 8.70 6.44
CA ILE A 106 8.03 8.95 6.70
C ILE A 106 7.34 7.64 7.13
N ASN A 107 7.57 6.54 6.41
CA ASN A 107 6.98 5.25 6.77
C ASN A 107 7.53 4.69 8.08
N ALA A 108 8.80 4.93 8.41
CA ALA A 108 9.38 4.54 9.69
C ALA A 108 8.72 5.29 10.85
N ILE A 109 8.55 6.61 10.72
CA ILE A 109 7.86 7.44 11.72
C ILE A 109 6.42 6.96 11.90
N PHE A 110 5.66 6.78 10.82
CA PHE A 110 4.29 6.29 10.92
C PHE A 110 4.21 4.90 11.53
N THR A 111 5.15 4.01 11.21
CA THR A 111 5.23 2.67 11.82
C THR A 111 5.41 2.77 13.32
N VAL A 112 6.38 3.56 13.77
CA VAL A 112 6.65 3.74 15.21
C VAL A 112 5.45 4.37 15.91
N LEU A 113 4.87 5.44 15.36
CA LEU A 113 3.71 6.10 15.94
C LEU A 113 2.49 5.17 16.01
N LEU A 114 2.19 4.45 14.94
CA LEU A 114 1.06 3.51 14.94
C LEU A 114 1.30 2.30 15.82
N PHE A 115 2.55 1.87 15.99
CA PHE A 115 2.89 0.78 16.91
C PHE A 115 2.72 1.21 18.37
N LEU A 116 3.21 2.41 18.73
CA LEU A 116 3.15 2.94 20.09
C LEU A 116 1.74 3.37 20.51
N PHE A 117 0.99 4.02 19.61
CA PHE A 117 -0.29 4.65 19.93
C PHE A 117 -1.52 3.84 19.55
N ARG A 118 -1.37 2.62 18.98
CA ARG A 118 -2.50 1.70 18.81
C ARG A 118 -2.90 1.06 20.13
N LYS A 119 -4.09 1.41 20.60
CA LYS A 119 -4.75 0.82 21.78
C LYS A 119 -5.09 -0.67 21.65
N ASP A 120 -5.15 -1.22 20.45
CA ASP A 120 -5.61 -2.60 20.20
C ASP A 120 -4.50 -3.65 20.05
N VAL A 121 -3.23 -3.28 20.24
CA VAL A 121 -2.07 -4.19 20.38
C VAL A 121 -1.64 -4.33 21.85
N GLN A 122 -2.01 -3.36 22.71
CA GLN A 122 -1.77 -3.38 24.15
C GLN A 122 -2.84 -4.18 24.92
N GLY A 123 -3.49 -5.14 24.26
CA GLY A 123 -4.47 -6.04 24.86
C GLY A 123 -3.81 -7.09 25.73
#